data_AF-A0AA95LNF7-F1
#
_entry.id   AF-A0AA95LNF7-F1
#
_cell.length_a   1.000
_cell.length_b   1.000
_cell.length_c   1.000
_cell.angle_alpha   90.00
_cell.angle_beta   90.00
_cell.angle_gamma   90.00
#
_symmetry.space_group_name_H-M   'P 1'
#
loop_
_entity.id
_entity.type
_entity.pdbx_description
1 polymer ?
#
loop_
_entity_poly.entity_id
_entity_poly.type
_entity_poly.pdbx_seq_one_letter_code
_entity_poly.pdbx_strand_id
1 'polypeptide(L)'
;MLLEEVMQQLEEYGTEQNCKTYKNHGAKEPLFGVSFANLKLLKKKIKKDHDLAILLWETKNMDAMTLATMIVDPKKVTTEQLNKWVQEVDYYCLMDVLMTAICTSPIAIDRMEEWTKSDDEWIGRAGWSLLANIAIKNKTLHDDFFFPYLEEVKTNIHNEKNRKKEAMNSALIAIGIRNEDLERKAIEVAREIGKVQVDHGATSCKTPDAEPYIKKARERAEKKKMK
;
A
#
# COMPACT_ATOMS: atom_id res chain seq x y z
N MET A 1 8.89 4.71 -24.17
CA MET A 1 8.96 3.31 -24.66
C MET A 1 7.55 2.95 -25.08
N LEU A 2 7.39 2.16 -26.15
CA LEU A 2 6.08 1.73 -26.60
C LEU A 2 5.54 0.61 -25.70
N LEU A 3 4.22 0.43 -25.67
CA LEU A 3 3.57 -0.58 -24.83
C LEU A 3 4.12 -1.97 -25.13
N GLU A 4 4.22 -2.31 -26.41
CA GLU A 4 4.67 -3.62 -26.90
C GLU A 4 6.09 -3.93 -26.43
N GLU A 5 7.00 -2.95 -26.52
CA GLU A 5 8.39 -3.08 -26.07
C GLU A 5 8.50 -3.33 -24.56
N VAL A 6 7.59 -2.73 -23.78
CA VAL A 6 7.56 -2.89 -22.32
C VAL A 6 6.97 -4.25 -21.97
N MET A 7 5.89 -4.67 -22.63
CA MET A 7 5.28 -5.98 -22.42
C MET A 7 6.24 -7.11 -22.74
N GLN A 8 6.98 -7.01 -23.85
CA GLN A 8 8.02 -7.99 -24.20
C GLN A 8 9.11 -8.07 -23.12
N GLN A 9 9.61 -6.94 -22.63
CA GLN A 9 10.63 -6.94 -21.55
C GLN A 9 10.09 -7.50 -20.23
N LEU A 10 8.82 -7.23 -19.91
CA LEU A 10 8.19 -7.81 -18.72
C LEU A 10 8.12 -9.33 -18.84
N GLU A 11 7.74 -9.86 -20.01
CA GLU A 11 7.72 -11.30 -20.28
C GLU A 11 9.12 -11.92 -20.15
N GLU A 12 10.14 -11.31 -20.77
CA GLU A 12 11.54 -11.77 -20.70
C GLU A 12 12.12 -11.75 -19.27
N TYR A 13 11.65 -10.81 -18.43
CA TYR A 13 12.05 -10.73 -17.02
C TYR A 13 11.25 -11.63 -16.08
N GLY A 14 10.18 -12.24 -16.60
CA GLY A 14 9.31 -13.14 -15.88
C GLY A 14 9.99 -14.47 -15.51
N THR A 15 9.54 -15.08 -14.42
CA THR A 15 10.00 -16.43 -14.02
C THR A 15 8.87 -17.21 -13.38
N GLU A 16 8.82 -18.52 -13.64
CA GLU A 16 7.82 -19.42 -13.05
C GLU A 16 7.87 -19.42 -11.51
N GLN A 17 9.07 -19.34 -10.93
CA GLN A 17 9.26 -19.30 -9.49
C GLN A 17 8.60 -18.05 -8.86
N ASN A 18 8.74 -16.89 -9.50
CA ASN A 18 8.06 -15.69 -9.05
C ASN A 18 6.55 -15.79 -9.27
N CYS A 19 6.08 -16.33 -10.41
CA CYS A 19 4.64 -16.58 -10.62
C CYS A 19 4.06 -17.43 -9.49
N LYS A 20 4.72 -18.53 -9.13
CA LYS A 20 4.28 -19.39 -8.01
C LYS A 20 4.24 -18.64 -6.69
N THR A 21 5.28 -17.83 -6.43
CA THR A 21 5.35 -17.02 -5.21
C THR A 21 4.20 -16.01 -5.17
N TYR A 22 3.97 -15.25 -6.25
CA TYR A 22 2.91 -14.24 -6.32
C TYR A 22 1.51 -14.88 -6.23
N LYS A 23 1.30 -16.06 -6.83
CA LYS A 23 0.07 -16.84 -6.67
C LYS A 23 -0.17 -17.26 -5.22
N ASN A 24 0.86 -17.67 -4.47
CA ASN A 24 0.72 -17.95 -3.04
C ASN A 24 0.28 -16.71 -2.24
N HIS A 25 0.63 -15.51 -2.71
CA HIS A 25 0.18 -14.23 -2.16
C HIS A 25 -1.19 -13.77 -2.71
N GLY A 26 -1.81 -14.51 -3.63
CA GLY A 26 -3.14 -14.23 -4.18
C GLY A 26 -3.16 -13.52 -5.54
N ALA A 27 -2.00 -13.35 -6.21
CA ALA A 27 -1.98 -12.81 -7.56
C ALA A 27 -2.70 -13.74 -8.56
N LYS A 28 -3.42 -13.14 -9.51
CA LYS A 28 -4.16 -13.84 -10.56
C LYS A 28 -3.48 -13.69 -11.91
N GLU A 29 -3.74 -14.64 -12.81
CA GLU A 29 -3.35 -14.55 -14.21
C GLU A 29 -4.13 -13.43 -14.92
N PRO A 30 -3.55 -12.77 -15.94
CA PRO A 30 -2.21 -13.01 -16.48
C PRO A 30 -1.09 -12.39 -15.61
N LEU A 31 0.01 -13.11 -15.41
CA LEU A 31 1.25 -12.58 -14.86
C LEU A 31 2.50 -13.30 -15.38
N PHE A 32 3.59 -12.56 -15.58
CA PHE A 32 4.89 -13.07 -15.99
C PHE A 32 5.80 -13.42 -14.80
N GLY A 33 5.57 -12.84 -13.62
CA GLY A 33 6.38 -13.09 -12.44
C GLY A 33 7.66 -12.25 -12.45
N VAL A 34 7.54 -10.94 -12.66
CA VAL A 34 8.67 -10.02 -12.76
C VAL A 34 9.09 -9.55 -11.36
N SER A 35 10.38 -9.69 -11.04
CA SER A 35 10.89 -9.20 -9.77
C SER A 35 10.79 -7.68 -9.65
N PHE A 36 10.56 -7.17 -8.43
CA PHE A 36 10.60 -5.72 -8.17
C PHE A 36 11.95 -5.07 -8.52
N ALA A 37 13.05 -5.84 -8.56
CA ALA A 37 14.33 -5.34 -9.03
C ALA A 37 14.28 -5.02 -10.54
N ASN A 38 13.73 -5.93 -11.35
CA ASN A 38 13.54 -5.73 -12.79
C ASN A 38 12.50 -4.64 -13.10
N LEU A 39 11.40 -4.59 -12.34
CA LEU A 39 10.42 -3.49 -12.44
C LEU A 39 11.08 -2.12 -12.18
N LYS A 40 12.00 -2.04 -11.20
CA LYS A 40 12.75 -0.80 -10.94
C LYS A 40 13.72 -0.44 -12.07
N LEU A 41 14.30 -1.42 -12.78
CA LEU A 41 15.11 -1.16 -13.97
C LEU A 41 14.27 -0.55 -15.09
N LEU A 42 13.08 -1.11 -15.37
CA LEU A 42 12.15 -0.56 -16.36
C LEU A 42 11.66 0.83 -15.94
N LYS A 43 11.24 1.01 -14.69
CA LYS A 43 10.89 2.33 -14.14
C LYS A 43 12.01 3.35 -14.34
N LYS A 44 13.28 2.98 -14.13
CA LYS A 44 14.41 3.91 -14.30
C LYS A 44 14.58 4.35 -15.76
N LYS A 45 14.34 3.44 -16.72
CA LYS A 45 14.38 3.74 -18.16
C LYS A 45 13.21 4.62 -18.59
N ILE A 46 11.99 4.24 -18.22
CA ILE A 46 10.73 4.90 -18.61
C ILE A 46 10.55 6.25 -17.89
N LYS A 47 10.93 6.30 -16.61
CA LYS A 47 10.64 7.37 -15.66
C LYS A 47 9.13 7.50 -15.42
N LYS A 48 8.62 8.73 -15.35
CA LYS A 48 7.20 9.02 -15.19
C LYS A 48 6.59 9.16 -16.57
N ASP A 49 5.57 8.35 -16.84
CA ASP A 49 4.83 8.34 -18.10
C ASP A 49 3.39 7.92 -17.81
N HIS A 50 2.48 8.89 -17.78
CA HIS A 50 1.09 8.65 -17.38
C HIS A 50 0.32 7.89 -18.46
N ASP A 51 0.52 8.23 -19.74
CA ASP A 51 -0.23 7.63 -20.84
C ASP A 51 0.16 6.16 -20.99
N LEU A 52 1.45 5.85 -20.89
CA LEU A 52 1.92 4.46 -20.83
C LEU A 52 1.41 3.72 -19.59
N ALA A 53 1.30 4.38 -18.43
CA ALA A 53 0.74 3.76 -17.23
C ALA A 53 -0.72 3.31 -17.46
N ILE A 54 -1.53 4.14 -18.10
CA ILE A 54 -2.92 3.78 -18.43
C ILE A 54 -2.94 2.56 -19.36
N LEU A 55 -2.13 2.58 -20.42
CA LEU A 55 -2.04 1.46 -21.36
C LEU A 55 -1.60 0.15 -20.68
N LEU A 56 -0.57 0.20 -19.83
CA LEU A 56 -0.09 -0.95 -19.06
C LEU A 56 -1.17 -1.50 -18.11
N TRP A 57 -1.95 -0.61 -17.48
CA TRP A 57 -3.02 -1.03 -16.58
C TRP A 57 -4.13 -1.81 -17.33
N GLU A 58 -4.51 -1.34 -18.52
CA GLU A 58 -5.57 -1.97 -19.32
C GLU A 58 -5.18 -3.36 -19.85
N THR A 59 -3.89 -3.74 -19.83
CA THR A 59 -3.45 -5.10 -20.19
C THR A 59 -3.94 -6.18 -19.21
N LYS A 60 -4.35 -5.78 -17.99
CA LYS A 60 -4.72 -6.67 -16.88
C LYS A 60 -3.63 -7.66 -16.44
N ASN A 61 -2.42 -7.54 -16.97
CA ASN A 61 -1.28 -8.32 -16.50
C ASN A 61 -0.75 -7.73 -15.19
N MET A 62 -0.61 -8.56 -14.15
CA MET A 62 -0.23 -8.09 -12.81
C MET A 62 1.11 -7.37 -12.77
N ASP A 63 2.10 -7.81 -13.54
CA ASP A 63 3.42 -7.18 -13.57
C ASP A 63 3.35 -5.83 -14.32
N ALA A 64 2.57 -5.76 -15.39
CA ALA A 64 2.31 -4.54 -16.14
C ALA A 64 1.54 -3.50 -15.31
N MET A 65 0.47 -3.92 -14.62
CA MET A 65 -0.27 -3.07 -13.69
C MET A 65 0.61 -2.58 -12.53
N THR A 66 1.48 -3.45 -12.00
CA THR A 66 2.46 -3.04 -10.97
C THR A 66 3.41 -1.98 -11.53
N LEU A 67 3.96 -2.17 -12.73
CA LEU A 67 4.80 -1.16 -13.39
C LEU A 67 4.04 0.15 -13.65
N ALA A 68 2.76 0.08 -14.05
CA ALA A 68 1.91 1.23 -14.26
C ALA A 68 1.85 2.13 -13.02
N THR A 69 1.59 1.56 -11.84
CA THR A 69 1.61 2.31 -10.58
C THR A 69 2.97 2.95 -10.29
N MET A 70 4.06 2.35 -10.76
CA MET A 70 5.41 2.86 -10.51
C MET A 70 5.79 4.05 -11.40
N ILE A 71 5.12 4.23 -12.53
CA ILE A 71 5.41 5.27 -13.54
C ILE A 71 4.28 6.30 -13.71
N VAL A 72 3.10 6.06 -13.15
CA VAL A 72 1.96 6.98 -13.23
C VAL A 72 2.29 8.35 -12.62
N ASP A 73 1.77 9.42 -13.23
CA ASP A 73 1.78 10.74 -12.60
C ASP A 73 0.60 10.91 -11.64
N PRO A 74 0.81 10.94 -10.31
CA PRO A 74 -0.30 11.08 -9.36
C PRO A 74 -1.07 12.39 -9.51
N LYS A 75 -0.48 13.43 -10.11
CA LYS A 75 -1.15 14.71 -10.36
C LYS A 75 -2.18 14.65 -11.50
N LYS A 76 -2.07 13.65 -12.38
CA LYS A 76 -2.97 13.47 -13.53
C LYS A 76 -4.07 12.43 -13.28
N VAL A 77 -3.94 11.62 -12.23
CA VAL A 77 -4.95 10.61 -11.87
C VAL A 77 -6.22 11.31 -11.39
N THR A 78 -7.34 11.06 -12.05
CA THR A 78 -8.66 11.55 -11.63
C THR A 78 -9.30 10.63 -10.60
N THR A 79 -10.32 11.14 -9.91
CA THR A 79 -11.13 10.36 -8.96
C THR A 79 -11.77 9.15 -9.64
N GLU A 80 -12.33 9.33 -10.84
CA GLU A 80 -12.99 8.27 -11.59
C GLU A 80 -12.00 7.17 -11.98
N GLN A 81 -10.82 7.56 -12.48
CA GLN A 81 -9.78 6.62 -12.86
C GLN A 81 -9.29 5.79 -11.66
N LEU A 82 -9.04 6.46 -10.54
CA LEU A 82 -8.56 5.83 -9.33
C LEU A 82 -9.61 4.92 -8.70
N ASN A 83 -10.88 5.34 -8.67
CA ASN A 83 -11.99 4.50 -8.21
C ASN A 83 -12.11 3.23 -9.06
N LYS A 84 -12.03 3.36 -10.40
CA LYS A 84 -12.01 2.19 -11.32
C LYS A 84 -10.85 1.26 -10.97
N TRP A 85 -9.65 1.79 -10.81
CA TRP A 85 -8.47 0.98 -10.48
C TRP A 85 -8.61 0.24 -9.15
N VAL A 86 -9.11 0.90 -8.10
CA VAL A 86 -9.32 0.25 -6.80
C VAL A 86 -10.39 -0.86 -6.88
N GLN A 87 -11.47 -0.66 -7.63
CA GLN A 87 -12.51 -1.67 -7.83
C GLN A 87 -12.02 -2.93 -8.58
N GLU A 88 -10.95 -2.81 -9.35
CA GLU A 88 -10.38 -3.92 -10.13
C GLU A 88 -9.32 -4.72 -9.37
N VAL A 89 -8.93 -4.28 -8.16
CA VAL A 89 -7.79 -4.85 -7.42
C VAL A 89 -8.27 -5.60 -6.18
N ASP A 90 -8.19 -6.92 -6.25
CA ASP A 90 -8.36 -7.84 -5.11
C ASP A 90 -7.06 -8.56 -4.73
N TYR A 91 -5.92 -7.92 -5.04
CA TYR A 91 -4.59 -8.40 -4.69
C TYR A 91 -3.83 -7.33 -3.90
N TYR A 92 -3.50 -7.68 -2.66
CA TYR A 92 -3.00 -6.73 -1.67
C TYR A 92 -1.67 -6.06 -2.05
N CYS A 93 -0.75 -6.79 -2.68
CA CYS A 93 0.53 -6.20 -3.08
C CYS A 93 0.33 -5.13 -4.17
N LEU A 94 -0.55 -5.37 -5.15
CA LEU A 94 -0.84 -4.38 -6.19
C LEU A 94 -1.53 -3.15 -5.58
N MET A 95 -2.48 -3.37 -4.66
CA MET A 95 -3.12 -2.29 -3.92
C MET A 95 -2.09 -1.42 -3.16
N ASP A 96 -1.13 -2.04 -2.47
CA ASP A 96 -0.13 -1.31 -1.68
C ASP A 96 0.81 -0.46 -2.55
N VAL A 97 1.22 -0.95 -3.73
CA VAL A 97 2.03 -0.16 -4.67
C VAL A 97 1.19 0.96 -5.29
N LEU A 98 -0.09 0.72 -5.59
CA LEU A 98 -1.01 1.76 -6.06
C LEU A 98 -1.18 2.88 -5.03
N MET A 99 -1.47 2.54 -3.76
CA MET A 99 -1.61 3.52 -2.68
C MET A 99 -0.32 4.31 -2.45
N THR A 100 0.84 3.66 -2.56
CA THR A 100 2.14 4.33 -2.53
C THR A 100 2.28 5.36 -3.65
N ALA A 101 1.83 5.02 -4.86
CA ALA A 101 1.93 5.91 -6.02
C ALA A 101 1.05 7.16 -5.87
N ILE A 102 -0.19 6.98 -5.37
CA ILE A 102 -1.19 8.05 -5.34
C ILE A 102 -1.20 8.87 -4.04
N CYS A 103 -0.46 8.48 -3.00
CA CYS A 103 -0.46 9.20 -1.71
C CYS A 103 -0.02 10.67 -1.73
N THR A 104 0.57 11.13 -2.84
CA THR A 104 0.95 12.54 -3.06
C THR A 104 0.04 13.24 -4.07
N SER A 105 -1.03 12.58 -4.52
CA SER A 105 -2.04 13.14 -5.41
C SER A 105 -2.90 14.18 -4.70
N PRO A 106 -3.39 15.23 -5.39
CA PRO A 106 -4.32 16.19 -4.81
C PRO A 106 -5.62 15.57 -4.25
N ILE A 107 -6.05 14.43 -4.80
CA ILE A 107 -7.29 13.75 -4.40
C ILE A 107 -7.07 12.73 -3.26
N ALA A 108 -5.84 12.54 -2.78
CA ALA A 108 -5.49 11.43 -1.90
C ALA A 108 -6.23 11.47 -0.54
N ILE A 109 -6.34 12.65 0.08
CA ILE A 109 -7.01 12.79 1.38
C ILE A 109 -8.50 12.50 1.24
N ASP A 110 -9.18 13.13 0.27
CA ASP A 110 -10.61 12.93 0.04
C ASP A 110 -10.94 11.45 -0.24
N ARG A 111 -10.12 10.77 -1.05
CA ARG A 111 -10.31 9.33 -1.31
C ARG A 111 -10.06 8.49 -0.05
N MET A 112 -9.03 8.81 0.72
CA MET A 112 -8.72 8.10 1.96
C MET A 112 -9.87 8.21 2.97
N GLU A 113 -10.41 9.41 3.17
CA GLU A 113 -11.53 9.66 4.09
C GLU A 113 -12.81 8.94 3.70
N GLU A 114 -13.09 8.85 2.40
CA GLU A 114 -14.23 8.11 1.87
C GLU A 114 -14.03 6.60 2.06
N TRP A 115 -12.88 6.07 1.63
CA TRP A 115 -12.64 4.64 1.58
C TRP A 115 -12.40 3.99 2.94
N THR A 116 -11.81 4.71 3.91
CA THR A 116 -11.63 4.18 5.27
C THR A 116 -12.96 3.82 5.95
N LYS A 117 -14.06 4.47 5.54
CA LYS A 117 -15.43 4.24 6.02
C LYS A 117 -16.17 3.13 5.25
N SER A 118 -15.56 2.56 4.22
CA SER A 118 -16.20 1.52 3.41
C SER A 118 -16.25 0.18 4.14
N ASP A 119 -17.41 -0.47 4.08
CA ASP A 119 -17.59 -1.85 4.54
C ASP A 119 -17.05 -2.88 3.53
N ASP A 120 -16.75 -2.47 2.30
CA ASP A 120 -16.08 -3.32 1.33
C ASP A 120 -14.63 -3.61 1.76
N GLU A 121 -14.19 -4.86 1.63
CA GLU A 121 -12.87 -5.27 2.13
C GLU A 121 -11.73 -4.54 1.42
N TRP A 122 -11.82 -4.43 0.09
CA TRP A 122 -10.73 -3.96 -0.75
C TRP A 122 -10.72 -2.45 -0.85
N ILE A 123 -11.89 -1.81 -0.93
CA ILE A 123 -12.01 -0.36 -0.85
C ILE A 123 -11.57 0.09 0.56
N GLY A 124 -12.06 -0.56 1.61
CA GLY A 124 -11.64 -0.30 2.98
C GLY A 124 -10.13 -0.44 3.17
N ARG A 125 -9.56 -1.55 2.68
CA ARG A 125 -8.10 -1.76 2.66
C ARG A 125 -7.38 -0.59 1.96
N ALA A 126 -7.85 -0.19 0.79
CA ALA A 126 -7.23 0.89 0.02
C ALA A 126 -7.19 2.19 0.84
N GLY A 127 -8.30 2.57 1.48
CA GLY A 127 -8.36 3.73 2.38
C GLY A 127 -7.32 3.67 3.51
N TRP A 128 -7.27 2.56 4.23
CA TRP A 128 -6.32 2.42 5.35
C TRP A 128 -4.85 2.33 4.90
N SER A 129 -4.57 1.68 3.77
CA SER A 129 -3.22 1.63 3.17
C SER A 129 -2.80 3.01 2.65
N LEU A 130 -3.74 3.81 2.14
CA LEU A 130 -3.51 5.19 1.75
C LEU A 130 -3.20 6.08 2.96
N LEU A 131 -3.97 5.95 4.05
CA LEU A 131 -3.70 6.64 5.31
C LEU A 131 -2.29 6.33 5.83
N ALA A 132 -1.88 5.06 5.80
CA ALA A 132 -0.52 4.66 6.20
C ALA A 132 0.56 5.37 5.36
N ASN A 133 0.36 5.45 4.04
CA ASN A 133 1.28 6.17 3.15
C ASN A 133 1.30 7.68 3.40
N ILE A 134 0.13 8.30 3.63
CA ILE A 134 0.01 9.71 4.02
C ILE A 134 0.75 9.97 5.34
N ALA A 135 0.57 9.11 6.34
CA ALA A 135 1.28 9.17 7.61
C ALA A 135 2.82 9.05 7.42
N ILE A 136 3.30 8.31 6.44
CA ILE A 136 4.74 8.22 6.18
C ILE A 136 5.26 9.45 5.41
N LYS A 137 4.53 9.92 4.40
CA LYS A 137 5.03 10.88 3.40
C LYS A 137 4.68 12.32 3.68
N ASN A 138 3.48 12.59 4.19
CA ASN A 138 3.02 13.96 4.44
C ASN A 138 3.51 14.43 5.80
N LYS A 139 4.45 15.40 5.81
CA LYS A 139 5.04 15.98 7.02
C LYS A 139 4.41 17.31 7.44
N THR A 140 3.41 17.79 6.69
CA THR A 140 2.75 19.07 6.95
C THR A 140 1.41 18.91 7.66
N LEU A 141 0.80 17.72 7.64
CA LEU A 141 -0.38 17.42 8.42
C LEU A 141 -0.07 17.48 9.92
N HIS A 142 -0.92 18.19 10.64
CA HIS A 142 -0.90 18.25 12.10
C HIS A 142 -1.33 16.91 12.70
N ASP A 143 -0.92 16.65 13.95
CA ASP A 143 -1.07 15.34 14.56
C ASP A 143 -2.53 14.97 14.87
N ASP A 144 -3.36 15.98 15.14
CA ASP A 144 -4.80 15.81 15.40
C ASP A 144 -5.57 15.18 14.25
N PHE A 145 -5.10 15.36 13.01
CA PHE A 145 -5.62 14.69 11.83
C PHE A 145 -5.67 13.17 12.00
N PHE A 146 -4.72 12.58 12.72
CA PHE A 146 -4.62 11.12 12.88
C PHE A 146 -5.47 10.57 14.04
N PHE A 147 -5.95 11.42 14.96
CA PHE A 147 -6.63 10.95 16.17
C PHE A 147 -7.94 10.20 15.89
N PRO A 148 -8.83 10.66 14.99
CA PRO A 148 -10.06 9.92 14.68
C PRO A 148 -9.77 8.50 14.16
N TYR A 149 -8.70 8.33 13.38
CA TYR A 149 -8.32 7.03 12.83
C TYR A 149 -7.71 6.10 13.89
N LEU A 150 -7.03 6.63 14.90
CA LEU A 150 -6.55 5.83 16.03
C LEU A 150 -7.73 5.31 16.87
N GLU A 151 -8.77 6.12 17.10
CA GLU A 151 -9.98 5.69 17.80
C GLU A 151 -10.78 4.66 16.98
N GLU A 152 -10.85 4.84 15.66
CA GLU A 152 -11.48 3.87 14.77
C GLU A 152 -10.76 2.51 14.80
N VAL A 153 -9.43 2.51 14.78
CA VAL A 153 -8.64 1.28 14.97
C VAL A 153 -8.93 0.64 16.32
N LYS A 154 -8.90 1.43 17.39
CA LYS A 154 -9.19 0.95 18.75
C LYS A 154 -10.55 0.27 18.85
N THR A 155 -11.56 0.84 18.21
CA THR A 155 -12.95 0.38 18.34
C THR A 155 -13.25 -0.82 17.44
N ASN A 156 -12.79 -0.79 16.18
CA ASN A 156 -13.34 -1.67 15.15
C ASN A 156 -12.38 -2.72 14.60
N ILE A 157 -11.06 -2.59 14.79
CA ILE A 157 -10.07 -3.41 14.06
C ILE A 157 -10.33 -4.93 14.12
N HIS A 158 -10.80 -5.46 15.24
CA HIS A 158 -11.02 -6.91 15.39
C HIS A 158 -12.27 -7.42 14.68
N ASN A 159 -13.24 -6.55 14.43
CA ASN A 159 -14.49 -6.87 13.73
C ASN A 159 -14.39 -6.70 12.22
N GLU A 160 -13.29 -6.12 11.74
CA GLU A 160 -13.09 -5.79 10.34
C GLU A 160 -12.67 -7.00 9.50
N LYS A 161 -12.93 -6.88 8.19
CA LYS A 161 -12.56 -7.90 7.21
C LYS A 161 -11.03 -8.07 7.13
N ASN A 162 -10.57 -9.25 6.74
CA ASN A 162 -9.19 -9.70 6.91
C ASN A 162 -8.16 -8.70 6.35
N ARG A 163 -8.30 -8.29 5.08
CA ARG A 163 -7.33 -7.38 4.46
C ARG A 163 -7.52 -5.91 4.86
N LYS A 164 -8.71 -5.48 5.26
CA LYS A 164 -8.95 -4.15 5.84
C LYS A 164 -8.28 -4.04 7.21
N LYS A 165 -8.49 -5.04 8.08
CA LYS A 165 -7.85 -5.20 9.39
C LYS A 165 -6.32 -5.17 9.32
N GLU A 166 -5.74 -5.83 8.33
CA GLU A 166 -4.30 -5.77 8.07
C GLU A 166 -3.82 -4.33 7.80
N ALA A 167 -4.51 -3.61 6.91
CA ALA A 167 -4.17 -2.23 6.57
C ALA A 167 -4.38 -1.26 7.74
N MET A 168 -5.40 -1.49 8.59
CA MET A 168 -5.61 -0.76 9.83
C MET A 168 -4.42 -0.90 10.79
N ASN A 169 -3.91 -2.12 10.98
CA ASN A 169 -2.71 -2.35 11.78
C ASN A 169 -1.47 -1.66 11.18
N SER A 170 -1.32 -1.69 9.84
CA SER A 170 -0.26 -0.95 9.15
C SER A 170 -0.37 0.57 9.33
N ALA A 171 -1.58 1.12 9.31
CA ALA A 171 -1.84 2.55 9.53
C ALA A 171 -1.51 2.95 10.98
N LEU A 172 -1.93 2.15 11.97
CA LEU A 172 -1.56 2.34 13.39
C LEU A 172 -0.04 2.44 13.57
N ILE A 173 0.69 1.49 12.98
CA ILE A 173 2.16 1.49 13.01
C ILE A 173 2.72 2.74 12.30
N ALA A 174 2.23 3.06 11.10
CA ALA A 174 2.69 4.19 10.32
C ALA A 174 2.47 5.54 11.02
N ILE A 175 1.35 5.69 11.73
CA ILE A 175 1.06 6.86 12.58
C ILE A 175 2.02 6.90 13.76
N GLY A 176 2.18 5.79 14.48
CA GLY A 176 3.03 5.72 15.67
C GLY A 176 4.52 5.99 15.41
N ILE A 177 5.03 5.76 14.21
CA ILE A 177 6.45 6.03 13.90
C ILE A 177 6.74 7.51 13.58
N ARG A 178 5.72 8.37 13.44
CA ARG A 178 5.86 9.75 12.95
C ARG A 178 6.68 10.64 13.88
N ASN A 179 6.24 10.74 15.13
CA ASN A 179 6.80 11.61 16.17
C ASN A 179 6.44 11.06 17.56
N GLU A 180 6.93 11.70 18.62
CA GLU A 180 6.77 11.22 20.00
C GLU A 180 5.32 11.24 20.49
N ASP A 181 4.54 12.26 20.11
CA ASP A 181 3.14 12.37 20.54
C ASP A 181 2.24 11.30 19.91
N LEU A 182 2.40 11.07 18.61
CA LEU A 182 1.71 10.00 17.89
C LEU A 182 2.22 8.62 18.28
N GLU A 183 3.50 8.47 18.61
CA GLU A 183 4.05 7.23 19.17
C GLU A 183 3.33 6.84 20.46
N ARG A 184 3.22 7.76 21.42
CA ARG A 184 2.54 7.52 22.70
C ARG A 184 1.10 7.07 22.48
N LYS A 185 0.33 7.79 21.67
CA LYS A 185 -1.08 7.48 21.37
C LYS A 185 -1.24 6.14 20.64
N ALA A 186 -0.41 5.89 19.63
CA ALA A 186 -0.47 4.62 18.89
C ALA A 186 -0.08 3.42 19.76
N ILE A 187 0.87 3.56 20.69
CA ILE A 187 1.22 2.50 21.64
C ILE A 187 0.07 2.23 22.62
N GLU A 188 -0.63 3.25 23.09
CA GLU A 188 -1.82 3.09 23.94
C GLU A 188 -2.89 2.27 23.22
N VAL A 189 -3.23 2.65 21.98
CA VAL A 189 -4.17 1.89 21.14
C VAL A 189 -3.67 0.47 20.91
N ALA A 190 -2.39 0.28 20.56
CA ALA A 190 -1.81 -1.04 20.31
C ALA A 190 -1.95 -1.99 21.52
N ARG A 191 -1.79 -1.48 22.74
CA ARG A 191 -1.95 -2.26 23.97
C ARG A 191 -3.39 -2.67 24.22
N GLU A 192 -4.32 -1.76 23.95
CA GLU A 192 -5.74 -1.99 24.15
C GLU A 192 -6.30 -3.00 23.16
N ILE A 193 -5.94 -2.88 21.87
CA ILE A 193 -6.37 -3.85 20.85
C ILE A 193 -5.61 -5.18 20.98
N GLY A 194 -4.39 -5.19 21.48
CA GLY A 194 -3.56 -6.40 21.53
C GLY A 194 -3.21 -6.95 20.15
N LYS A 195 -3.01 -8.27 20.04
CA LYS A 195 -2.52 -8.89 18.80
C LYS A 195 -3.58 -8.92 17.71
N VAL A 196 -3.25 -8.38 16.55
CA VAL A 196 -4.07 -8.45 15.34
C VAL A 196 -3.74 -9.73 14.56
N GLN A 197 -4.74 -10.58 14.34
CA GLN A 197 -4.61 -11.79 13.54
C GLN A 197 -5.10 -11.53 12.11
N VAL A 198 -4.27 -11.88 11.12
CA VAL A 198 -4.58 -11.78 9.69
C VAL A 198 -4.27 -13.13 9.05
N ASP A 199 -5.18 -13.62 8.23
CA ASP A 199 -4.93 -14.75 7.35
C ASP A 199 -4.08 -14.29 6.16
N HIS A 200 -2.85 -14.81 6.09
CA HIS A 200 -1.89 -14.51 5.03
C HIS A 200 -1.91 -15.55 3.89
N GLY A 201 -2.89 -16.45 3.87
CA GLY A 201 -3.02 -17.50 2.87
C GLY A 201 -1.86 -18.50 2.91
N ALA A 202 -1.40 -18.94 1.74
CA ALA A 202 -0.37 -19.98 1.59
C ALA A 202 1.06 -19.46 1.84
N THR A 203 1.23 -18.51 2.77
CA THR A 203 2.51 -17.82 3.01
C THR A 203 2.93 -17.97 4.46
N SER A 204 4.22 -17.78 4.73
CA SER A 204 4.77 -17.74 6.10
C SER A 204 4.75 -16.32 6.71
N CYS A 205 4.02 -15.39 6.08
CA CYS A 205 3.93 -14.01 6.53
C CYS A 205 3.25 -13.91 7.89
N LYS A 206 3.69 -12.92 8.68
CA LYS A 206 3.19 -12.66 10.02
C LYS A 206 2.75 -11.22 10.12
N THR A 207 1.61 -11.00 10.77
CA THR A 207 1.16 -9.66 11.15
C THR A 207 2.11 -9.11 12.21
N PRO A 208 2.70 -7.92 12.00
CA PRO A 208 3.55 -7.30 13.01
C PRO A 208 2.71 -6.91 14.24
N ASP A 209 3.26 -7.17 15.42
CA ASP A 209 2.76 -6.62 16.67
C ASP A 209 3.11 -5.13 16.73
N ALA A 210 2.10 -4.27 16.85
CA ALA A 210 2.21 -2.84 16.60
C ALA A 210 3.15 -2.15 17.60
N GLU A 211 3.00 -2.37 18.91
CA GLU A 211 3.84 -1.74 19.94
C GLU A 211 5.35 -2.03 19.75
N PRO A 212 5.80 -3.30 19.72
CA PRO A 212 7.23 -3.57 19.57
C PRO A 212 7.76 -3.13 18.21
N TYR A 213 6.92 -3.12 17.16
CA TYR A 213 7.33 -2.62 15.85
C TYR A 213 7.56 -1.10 15.87
N ILE A 214 6.62 -0.33 16.44
CA ILE A 214 6.71 1.13 16.56
C ILE A 214 7.99 1.51 17.30
N LYS A 215 8.20 0.97 18.51
CA LYS A 215 9.39 1.26 19.33
C LYS A 215 10.69 0.98 18.57
N LYS A 216 10.80 -0.21 17.96
CA LYS A 216 11.99 -0.61 17.21
C LYS A 216 12.24 0.28 16.00
N ALA A 217 11.18 0.75 15.32
CA ALA A 217 11.30 1.64 14.18
C ALA A 217 11.77 3.05 14.60
N ARG A 218 11.25 3.56 15.73
CA ARG A 218 11.63 4.86 16.32
C ARG A 218 13.09 4.86 16.79
N GLU A 219 13.52 3.85 17.55
CA GLU A 219 14.91 3.66 17.95
C GLU A 219 15.88 3.64 16.76
N ARG A 220 15.50 2.97 15.66
CA ARG A 220 16.29 2.93 14.43
C ARG A 220 16.37 4.29 13.75
N ALA A 221 15.30 5.07 13.77
CA ALA A 221 15.27 6.40 13.18
C ALA A 221 16.14 7.38 13.96
N GLU A 222 16.12 7.33 15.29
CA GLU A 222 16.98 8.13 16.17
C GLU A 222 18.45 7.82 15.98
N LYS A 223 18.83 6.53 15.97
CA LYS A 223 20.22 6.10 15.70
C LYS A 223 20.74 6.58 14.34
N LYS A 224 19.86 6.77 13.35
CA LYS A 224 20.24 7.32 12.04
C LYS A 224 20.42 8.83 12.06
N LYS A 225 19.72 9.57 12.92
CA LYS A 225 19.90 11.03 13.08
C LYS A 225 21.20 11.37 13.81
N MET A 226 21.72 10.43 14.62
CA MET A 226 22.97 10.58 15.37
C MET A 226 24.23 10.19 14.59
N LYS A 227 24.09 9.67 13.37
CA LYS A 227 25.19 9.28 12.47
C LYS A 227 25.31 10.30 11.35
#